data_AF-A0A6G3WQN5-F1
#
_entry.id   AF-A0A6G3WQN5-F1
#
_cell.length_a   1.000
_cell.length_b   1.000
_cell.length_c   1.000
_cell.angle_alpha   90.00
_cell.angle_beta   90.00
_cell.angle_gamma   90.00
#
_symmetry.space_group_name_H-M   'P 1'
#
loop_
_entity.id
_entity.type
_entity.pdbx_description
1 polymer ?
#
loop_
_entity_poly.entity_id
_entity_poly.type
_entity_poly.pdbx_seq_one_letter_code
_entity_poly.pdbx_strand_id
1 'polypeptide(L)' 'VFYLTTGFHGLHVTGGLIAFLLVLGRTYAAKRFTHDQATAAIVVSYYWHFVDVVWIGLFATIYMIK' A
#
# COMPACT_ATOMS: atom_id res chain seq x y z
N VAL A 1 -1.04 -20.41 11.02
CA VAL A 1 -1.76 -19.41 10.19
C VAL A 1 -1.31 -18.00 10.51
N PHE A 2 -1.52 -17.46 11.73
CA PHE A 2 -1.11 -16.11 12.17
C PHE A 2 0.18 -15.58 11.52
N TYR A 3 1.36 -16.13 11.87
CA TYR A 3 2.65 -15.63 11.38
C TYR A 3 2.82 -15.64 9.85
N LEU A 4 2.17 -16.58 9.16
CA LEU A 4 2.28 -16.70 7.70
C LEU A 4 1.41 -15.65 7.00
N THR A 5 0.18 -15.45 7.47
CA THR A 5 -0.72 -14.38 7.00
C THR A 5 -0.21 -12.99 7.36
N THR A 6 0.26 -12.77 8.59
CA THR A 6 0.80 -11.48 9.04
C THR A 6 2.13 -11.17 8.35
N GLY A 7 2.98 -12.18 8.13
CA GLY A 7 4.23 -12.04 7.38
C GLY A 7 4.00 -11.69 5.90
N PHE A 8 3.07 -12.37 5.24
CA PHE A 8 2.72 -12.07 3.85
C PHE A 8 2.10 -10.67 3.70
N HIS A 9 1.27 -10.26 4.67
CA HIS A 9 0.73 -8.91 4.73
C HIS A 9 1.84 -7.85 4.93
N GLY A 10 2.78 -8.08 5.85
CA GLY A 10 3.93 -7.20 6.07
C GLY A 10 4.81 -7.03 4.83
N LEU A 11 5.00 -8.10 4.04
CA LEU A 11 5.67 -8.02 2.74
C LEU A 11 4.91 -7.12 1.75
N HIS A 12 3.58 -7.24 1.68
CA HIS A 12 2.75 -6.42 0.81
C HIS A 12 2.76 -4.94 1.21
N VAL A 13 2.70 -4.65 2.51
CA VAL A 13 2.82 -3.29 3.06
C VAL A 13 4.18 -2.69 2.73
N THR A 14 5.26 -3.45 2.90
CA THR A 14 6.62 -3.00 2.58
C THR A 14 6.77 -2.68 1.09
N GLY A 15 6.22 -3.53 0.21
CA GLY A 15 6.18 -3.28 -1.23
C GLY A 15 5.37 -2.02 -1.59
N GLY A 16 4.20 -1.83 -0.96
CA GLY A 16 3.36 -0.64 -1.13
C GLY A 16 4.04 0.64 -0.65
N LEU A 17 4.76 0.59 0.47
CA LEU A 17 5.52 1.71 1.00
C LEU A 17 6.67 2.11 0.06
N ILE A 18 7.39 1.14 -0.50
CA ILE A 18 8.45 1.41 -1.49
C ILE A 18 7.86 2.07 -2.73
N ALA A 19 6.76 1.54 -3.28
CA ALA A 19 6.09 2.14 -4.43
C ALA A 19 5.59 3.57 -4.13
N PHE A 20 5.08 3.81 -2.93
CA PHE A 20 4.66 5.14 -2.47
C PHE A 20 5.83 6.12 -2.40
N LEU A 21 6.94 5.74 -1.77
CA LEU A 21 8.15 6.55 -1.70
C LEU A 21 8.73 6.85 -3.09
N LEU A 22 8.67 5.89 -4.02
CA LEU A 22 9.11 6.08 -5.40
C LEU A 22 8.25 7.10 -6.15
N VAL A 23 6.91 7.02 -6.03
CA VAL A 23 6.03 8.02 -6.64
C VAL A 23 6.25 9.38 -5.99
N LEU A 24 6.34 9.46 -4.67
CA LEU A 24 6.53 10.70 -3.94
C LEU A 24 7.87 11.37 -4.29
N GLY A 25 8.94 10.57 -4.41
CA GLY A 25 10.25 11.04 -4.88
C GLY A 25 10.25 11.49 -6.35
N ARG A 26 9.57 10.74 -7.24
CA ARG A 26 9.40 11.15 -8.64
C ARG A 26 8.61 12.45 -8.77
N THR A 27 7.58 12.64 -7.95
CA THR A 27 6.75 13.83 -7.96
C THR A 27 7.45 15.04 -7.35
N TYR A 28 8.27 14.84 -6.32
CA TYR A 28 9.12 15.90 -5.79
C TYR A 28 10.20 16.34 -6.79
N ALA A 29 10.80 15.39 -7.53
CA ALA A 29 11.83 15.67 -8.53
C ALA A 29 11.26 16.31 -9.82
N ALA A 30 10.06 15.89 -10.23
CA ALA A 30 9.35 16.50 -11.33
C ALA A 30 8.72 17.83 -10.86
N LYS A 31 9.47 18.93 -11.04
CA LYS A 31 9.02 20.32 -10.76
C LYS A 31 7.65 20.71 -11.39
N ARG A 32 7.08 19.89 -12.27
CA ARG A 32 5.72 20.02 -12.80
C ARG A 32 4.95 18.72 -12.59
N PHE A 33 3.79 18.82 -11.95
CA PHE A 33 2.79 17.76 -11.92
C PHE A 33 2.24 17.52 -13.32
N THR A 34 2.76 16.50 -14.00
CA THR A 34 2.21 16.00 -15.26
C THR A 34 1.09 14.99 -15.01
N HIS A 35 0.18 14.84 -15.97
CA HIS A 35 -0.94 13.88 -15.91
C HIS A 35 -0.47 12.45 -15.59
N ASP A 36 0.70 12.05 -16.12
CA ASP A 36 1.32 10.75 -15.86
C ASP A 36 1.63 10.53 -14.37
N GLN A 37 2.09 11.57 -13.67
CA GLN A 37 2.37 11.48 -12.24
C GLN A 37 1.10 11.47 -11.38
N ALA A 38 0.06 12.19 -11.81
CA ALA A 38 -1.24 12.11 -11.17
C ALA A 38 -1.81 10.68 -11.29
N THR A 39 -1.73 10.06 -12.47
CA THR A 39 -2.13 8.67 -12.68
C THR A 39 -1.31 7.71 -11.80
N ALA A 40 0.01 7.85 -11.76
CA ALA A 40 0.88 7.03 -10.92
C ALA A 40 0.53 7.15 -9.43
N ALA A 41 0.26 8.37 -8.94
CA ALA A 41 -0.17 8.62 -7.57
C ALA A 41 -1.55 8.03 -7.26
N ILE A 42 -2.50 8.13 -8.19
CA ILE A 42 -3.84 7.53 -8.05
C ILE A 42 -3.73 6.01 -7.96
N VAL A 43 -2.97 5.37 -8.87
CA VAL A 43 -2.81 3.90 -8.87
C VAL A 43 -2.16 3.41 -7.59
N VAL A 44 -1.11 4.09 -7.11
CA VAL A 44 -0.45 3.74 -5.85
C VAL A 44 -1.36 3.99 -4.65
N SER A 45 -2.18 5.05 -4.67
CA SER A 45 -3.20 5.29 -3.64
C SER A 45 -4.23 4.16 -3.59
N TYR A 46 -4.73 3.69 -4.74
CA TYR A 46 -5.62 2.52 -4.81
C TYR A 46 -4.97 1.25 -4.26
N TYR A 47 -3.69 1.01 -4.58
CA TYR A 47 -2.95 -0.13 -4.03
C TYR A 47 -2.85 -0.05 -2.50
N TRP A 48 -2.58 1.13 -1.95
CA TRP A 48 -2.52 1.34 -0.50
C TRP A 48 -3.86 1.10 0.19
N HIS A 49 -4.96 1.59 -0.39
CA HIS A 49 -6.31 1.32 0.15
C HIS A 49 -6.68 -0.17 0.09
N PHE A 50 -6.29 -0.88 -0.97
CA PHE A 50 -6.49 -2.32 -1.04
C PHE A 50 -5.75 -3.05 0.10
N VAL A 51 -4.49 -2.70 0.35
CA VAL A 51 -3.69 -3.29 1.43
C VAL A 51 -4.35 -3.02 2.80
N ASP A 52 -4.86 -1.82 3.03
CA ASP A 52 -5.54 -1.44 4.28
C ASP A 52 -6.85 -2.22 4.49
N VAL A 53 -7.68 -2.37 3.46
CA VAL A 53 -8.93 -3.17 3.54
C VAL A 53 -8.64 -4.64 3.84
N VAL A 54 -7.64 -5.22 3.17
CA VAL A 54 -7.20 -6.60 3.44
C VAL A 54 -6.70 -6.73 4.88
N TRP A 55 -5.98 -5.72 5.39
CA TRP A 55 -5.51 -5.72 6.77
C TRP A 55 -6.66 -5.71 7.78
N ILE A 56 -7.65 -4.84 7.59
CA ILE A 56 -8.82 -4.75 8.47
C ILE A 56 -9.57 -6.10 8.51
N GLY A 57 -9.76 -6.74 7.36
CA GLY A 57 -10.37 -8.07 7.29
C GLY A 57 -9.55 -9.15 8.00
N LEU A 58 -8.23 -9.15 7.82
CA LEU A 58 -7.29 -10.05 8.50
C LEU A 58 -7.27 -9.81 10.01
N PHE A 59 -7.23 -8.56 10.45
CA PHE A 59 -7.26 -8.18 11.85
C PHE A 59 -8.57 -8.62 12.51
N ALA A 60 -9.72 -8.37 11.89
CA ALA A 60 -11.01 -8.83 12.38
C ALA A 60 -11.07 -10.37 12.47
N THR A 61 -10.64 -11.09 11.43
CA THR A 61 -10.68 -12.57 11.46
C THR A 61 -9.71 -13.20 12.46
N ILE A 62 -8.53 -12.59 12.67
CA ILE A 62 -7.50 -13.13 13.56
C ILE A 62 -7.69 -12.72 15.02
N TYR A 63 -8.09 -11.47 15.29
CA TYR A 63 -8.17 -10.89 16.63
C TYR A 63 -9.60 -10.79 17.19
N MET A 64 -10.64 -10.76 16.34
CA MET A 64 -12.03 -10.55 16.77
C MET A 64 -12.90 -11.82 16.68
N ILE A 65 -12.61 -12.72 15.74
CA ILE A 65 -13.34 -14.00 15.57
C ILE A 65 -12.61 -15.17 16.26
N LYS A 66 -11.40 -14.93 16.78
CA LYS A 66 -10.68 -15.87 17.62
C LYS A 66 -10.90 -15.58 19.10
#